data_AF-A0AA85KMW4-F1
#
_entry.id   AF-A0AA85KMW4-F1
#
_cell.length_a   1.000
_cell.length_b   1.000
_cell.length_c   1.000
_cell.angle_alpha   90.00
_cell.angle_beta   90.00
_cell.angle_gamma   90.00
#
_symmetry.space_group_name_H-M   'P 1'
#
loop_
_entity.id
_entity.type
_entity.pdbx_description
1 polymer ?
#
loop_
_entity_poly.entity_id
_entity_poly.type
_entity_poly.pdbx_seq_one_letter_code
_entity_poly.pdbx_strand_id
1 'polypeptide(L)'
;MPLTTLLSTLRARIVPPIPPIEALKRFSECNQRQGESINQFTLRLRKLARQAMQDKTYSEVENAIYSKFLQGVDVRYRKDFNLHTPASMAEAEARARLVESLEEPGTTCPQVNAMGYQHTTTKHAQNPTPPWKGRPQSQSTSRNDCYYCRRFGKLARSCGHNADHCLTSGIT
;
A
#
# COMPACT_ATOMS: atom_id res chain seq x y z
N MET A 1 28.18 -34.06 -28.89
CA MET A 1 27.11 -33.06 -28.68
C MET A 1 26.76 -33.02 -27.19
N PRO A 2 26.87 -31.87 -26.52
CA PRO A 2 26.53 -31.76 -25.10
C PRO A 2 25.04 -32.02 -24.87
N LEU A 3 24.71 -32.70 -23.76
CA LEU A 3 23.33 -33.01 -23.34
C LEU A 3 22.47 -31.73 -23.22
N THR A 4 23.09 -30.62 -22.81
CA THR A 4 22.47 -29.29 -22.69
C THR A 4 22.04 -28.73 -24.05
N THR A 5 22.85 -28.91 -25.09
CA THR A 5 22.57 -28.47 -26.47
C THR A 5 21.43 -29.26 -27.09
N LEU A 6 21.34 -30.57 -26.78
CA LEU A 6 20.28 -31.43 -27.30
C LEU A 6 18.93 -31.09 -26.64
N LEU A 7 18.94 -30.84 -25.33
CA LEU A 7 17.76 -30.39 -24.58
C LEU A 7 17.26 -29.00 -25.01
N SER A 8 18.15 -28.04 -25.27
CA SER A 8 17.76 -26.72 -25.79
C SER A 8 17.15 -26.81 -27.18
N THR A 9 17.70 -27.68 -28.04
CA THR A 9 17.21 -27.89 -29.41
C THR A 9 15.84 -28.57 -29.43
N LEU A 10 15.63 -29.60 -28.60
CA LEU A 10 14.32 -30.26 -28.46
C LEU A 10 13.26 -29.30 -27.91
N ARG A 11 13.59 -28.51 -26.88
CA ARG A 11 12.67 -27.50 -26.33
C ARG A 11 12.25 -26.46 -27.39
N ALA A 12 13.19 -26.01 -28.21
CA ALA A 12 12.92 -25.04 -29.28
C ALA A 12 12.01 -25.61 -30.39
N ARG A 13 11.99 -26.93 -30.60
CA ARG A 13 11.11 -27.57 -31.58
C ARG A 13 9.68 -27.80 -31.08
N ILE A 14 9.50 -27.98 -29.77
CA ILE A 14 8.17 -28.25 -29.17
C ILE A 14 7.38 -26.95 -29.00
N VAL A 15 8.04 -25.85 -28.65
CA VAL A 15 7.45 -24.51 -28.64
C VAL A 15 8.50 -23.53 -29.18
N PRO A 16 8.35 -23.02 -30.42
CA PRO A 16 9.31 -22.05 -30.94
C PRO A 16 9.34 -20.82 -30.03
N PRO A 17 10.53 -20.30 -29.69
CA PRO A 17 10.63 -19.07 -28.92
C PRO A 17 9.93 -17.94 -29.67
N ILE A 18 9.20 -17.11 -28.92
CA ILE A 18 8.52 -15.94 -29.48
C ILE A 18 9.61 -15.01 -30.06
N PRO A 19 9.45 -14.50 -31.29
CA PRO A 19 10.39 -13.53 -31.85
C PRO A 19 10.52 -12.30 -30.93
N PRO A 20 11.72 -11.69 -30.80
CA PRO A 20 11.95 -10.58 -29.87
C PRO A 20 10.96 -9.40 -30.04
N ILE A 21 10.60 -9.07 -31.29
CA ILE A 21 9.66 -7.99 -31.60
C ILE A 21 8.26 -8.29 -31.05
N GLU A 22 7.78 -9.52 -31.24
CA GLU A 22 6.50 -9.97 -30.72
C GLU A 22 6.53 -10.09 -29.18
N ALA A 23 7.66 -10.52 -28.61
CA ALA A 23 7.86 -10.54 -27.16
C ALA A 23 7.83 -9.12 -26.56
N LEU A 24 8.41 -8.14 -27.26
CA LEU A 24 8.39 -6.73 -26.85
C LEU A 24 6.98 -6.16 -26.87
N LYS A 25 6.20 -6.44 -27.92
CA LYS A 25 4.79 -6.07 -27.97
C LYS A 25 4.02 -6.67 -26.79
N ARG A 26 4.15 -7.98 -26.57
CA ARG A 26 3.52 -8.67 -25.43
C ARG A 26 3.97 -8.13 -24.08
N PHE A 27 5.24 -7.74 -23.94
CA PHE A 27 5.77 -7.10 -22.73
C PHE A 27 5.09 -5.75 -22.49
N SER A 28 4.98 -4.91 -23.54
CA SER A 28 4.35 -3.60 -23.45
C SER A 28 2.86 -3.67 -23.07
N GLU A 29 2.17 -4.72 -23.51
CA GLU A 29 0.74 -4.97 -23.22
C GLU A 29 0.52 -5.78 -21.93
N CYS A 30 1.60 -6.23 -21.26
CA CYS A 30 1.50 -7.16 -20.13
C CYS A 30 0.99 -6.48 -18.86
N ASN A 31 -0.29 -6.68 -18.55
CA ASN A 31 -0.88 -6.29 -17.27
C ASN A 31 -1.23 -7.54 -16.43
N GLN A 32 -1.39 -7.35 -15.12
CA GLN A 32 -1.88 -8.37 -14.20
C GLN A 32 -3.30 -8.75 -14.61
N ARG A 33 -3.55 -10.06 -14.71
CA ARG A 33 -4.88 -10.60 -15.04
C ARG A 33 -5.73 -10.68 -13.78
N GLN A 34 -7.05 -10.69 -13.95
CA GLN A 34 -7.97 -10.88 -12.84
C GLN A 34 -7.71 -12.23 -12.15
N GLY A 35 -7.53 -12.21 -10.83
CA GLY A 35 -7.23 -13.40 -10.02
C GLY A 35 -5.81 -13.94 -10.16
N GLU A 36 -4.95 -13.32 -10.98
CA GLU A 36 -3.53 -13.69 -11.06
C GLU A 36 -2.79 -13.15 -9.84
N SER A 37 -2.00 -14.00 -9.17
CA SER A 37 -1.16 -13.54 -8.05
C SER A 37 0.01 -12.70 -8.56
N ILE A 38 0.56 -11.87 -7.68
CA ILE A 38 1.72 -11.02 -7.98
C ILE A 38 2.90 -11.85 -8.45
N ASN A 39 3.15 -12.98 -7.81
CA ASN A 39 4.26 -13.86 -8.20
C ASN A 39 4.07 -14.40 -9.63
N GLN A 40 2.85 -14.78 -10.01
CA GLN A 40 2.54 -15.24 -11.37
C GLN A 40 2.72 -14.13 -12.40
N PHE A 41 2.19 -12.94 -12.10
CA PHE A 41 2.34 -11.76 -12.95
C PHE A 41 3.82 -11.41 -13.17
N THR A 42 4.61 -11.32 -12.10
CA THR A 42 6.03 -11.01 -12.14
C THR A 42 6.84 -12.05 -12.93
N LEU A 43 6.55 -13.34 -12.75
CA LEU A 43 7.22 -14.41 -13.52
C LEU A 43 6.96 -14.27 -15.02
N ARG A 44 5.71 -13.98 -15.40
CA ARG A 44 5.32 -13.75 -16.79
C ARG A 44 5.99 -12.51 -17.37
N LEU A 45 6.03 -11.43 -16.61
CA LEU A 45 6.68 -10.18 -16.98
C LEU A 45 8.19 -10.36 -17.20
N ARG A 46 8.90 -11.01 -16.26
CA ARG A 46 10.33 -11.34 -16.39
C ARG A 46 10.63 -12.27 -17.55
N LYS A 47 9.74 -13.22 -17.85
CA LYS A 47 9.88 -14.12 -19.01
C LYS A 47 9.80 -13.33 -20.32
N LEU A 48 8.81 -12.45 -20.46
CA LEU A 48 8.65 -11.61 -21.64
C LEU A 48 9.84 -10.64 -21.79
N ALA A 49 10.27 -10.02 -20.71
CA ALA A 49 11.42 -9.11 -20.70
C ALA A 49 12.70 -9.78 -21.24
N ARG A 50 13.02 -10.98 -20.75
CA ARG A 50 14.19 -11.76 -21.22
C ARG A 50 14.10 -12.14 -22.70
N GLN A 51 12.89 -12.36 -23.22
CA GLN A 51 12.70 -12.69 -24.64
C GLN A 51 12.77 -11.43 -25.53
N ALA A 52 12.28 -10.30 -25.02
CA ALA A 52 12.17 -9.04 -25.75
C ALA A 52 13.47 -8.22 -25.78
N MET A 53 14.29 -8.30 -24.73
CA MET A 53 15.45 -7.42 -24.50
C MET A 53 16.73 -8.24 -24.31
N GLN A 54 17.07 -9.05 -25.31
CA GLN A 54 18.23 -9.94 -25.27
C GLN A 54 19.56 -9.19 -25.42
N ASP A 55 19.50 -7.99 -25.96
CA ASP A 55 20.61 -7.08 -26.27
C ASP A 55 20.89 -6.05 -25.16
N LYS A 56 20.00 -5.94 -24.16
CA LYS A 56 20.10 -4.95 -23.09
C LYS A 56 20.88 -5.46 -21.88
N THR A 57 21.42 -4.53 -21.12
CA THR A 57 22.06 -4.82 -19.83
C THR A 57 21.03 -5.25 -18.78
N TYR A 58 21.49 -5.96 -17.76
CA TYR A 58 20.64 -6.36 -16.64
C TYR A 58 19.88 -5.17 -16.00
N SER A 59 20.57 -4.04 -15.79
CA SER A 59 19.96 -2.86 -15.17
C SER A 59 18.86 -2.26 -16.04
N GLU A 60 19.05 -2.16 -17.35
CA GLU A 60 18.02 -1.67 -18.27
C GLU A 60 16.79 -2.57 -18.31
N VAL A 61 17.01 -3.90 -18.29
CA VAL A 61 15.93 -4.89 -18.24
C VAL A 61 15.17 -4.79 -16.92
N GLU A 62 15.87 -4.71 -15.78
CA GLU A 62 15.24 -4.60 -14.46
C GLU A 62 14.46 -3.28 -14.32
N ASN A 63 14.99 -2.16 -14.82
CA ASN A 63 14.28 -0.88 -14.85
C ASN A 63 13.02 -0.92 -15.71
N ALA A 64 13.09 -1.56 -16.88
CA ALA A 64 11.93 -1.76 -17.75
C ALA A 64 10.87 -2.64 -17.08
N ILE A 65 11.28 -3.73 -16.42
CA ILE A 65 10.39 -4.61 -15.65
C ILE A 65 9.73 -3.83 -14.52
N TYR A 66 10.50 -3.08 -13.73
CA TYR A 66 9.99 -2.28 -12.62
C TYR A 66 8.97 -1.24 -13.09
N SER A 67 9.31 -0.46 -14.12
CA SER A 67 8.39 0.54 -14.69
C SER A 67 7.10 -0.12 -15.18
N LYS A 68 7.21 -1.25 -15.89
CA LYS A 68 6.05 -1.97 -16.41
C LYS A 68 5.24 -2.62 -15.30
N PHE A 69 5.88 -3.10 -14.23
CA PHE A 69 5.22 -3.65 -13.06
C PHE A 69 4.31 -2.61 -12.41
N LEU A 70 4.83 -1.41 -12.10
CA LEU A 70 4.03 -0.34 -11.48
C LEU A 70 2.81 0.07 -12.33
N GLN A 71 2.97 0.07 -13.66
CA GLN A 71 1.86 0.38 -14.57
C GLN A 71 0.86 -0.78 -14.70
N GLY A 72 1.36 -2.02 -14.70
CA GLY A 72 0.60 -3.22 -15.07
C GLY A 72 -0.09 -3.92 -13.90
N VAL A 73 0.27 -3.62 -12.65
CA VAL A 73 -0.39 -4.20 -11.46
C VAL A 73 -1.86 -3.77 -11.33
N ASP A 74 -2.64 -4.63 -10.69
CA ASP A 74 -4.03 -4.38 -10.35
C ASP A 74 -4.19 -3.12 -9.47
N VAL A 75 -5.35 -2.47 -9.56
CA VAL A 75 -5.68 -1.25 -8.84
C VAL A 75 -5.54 -1.38 -7.32
N ARG A 76 -5.70 -2.57 -6.76
CA ARG A 76 -5.56 -2.81 -5.31
C ARG A 76 -4.15 -2.47 -4.79
N TYR A 77 -3.11 -2.76 -5.56
CA TYR A 77 -1.73 -2.45 -5.19
C TYR A 77 -1.37 -0.98 -5.40
N ARG A 78 -2.00 -0.32 -6.39
CA ARG A 78 -1.71 1.09 -6.72
C ARG A 78 -1.97 2.04 -5.55
N LYS A 79 -2.97 1.75 -4.72
CA LYS A 79 -3.26 2.54 -3.51
C LYS A 79 -2.06 2.55 -2.55
N ASP A 80 -1.45 1.39 -2.33
CA ASP A 80 -0.28 1.28 -1.47
C ASP A 80 0.95 1.95 -2.09
N PHE A 81 1.17 1.78 -3.40
CA PHE A 81 2.30 2.37 -4.11
C PHE A 81 2.22 3.91 -4.23
N ASN A 82 1.01 4.47 -4.24
CA ASN A 82 0.82 5.92 -4.22
C ASN A 82 1.20 6.54 -2.87
N LEU A 83 0.96 5.81 -1.77
CA LEU A 83 1.35 6.24 -0.42
C LEU A 83 2.85 6.02 -0.18
N HIS A 84 3.38 4.95 -0.76
CA HIS A 84 4.75 4.53 -0.54
C HIS A 84 5.33 4.00 -1.85
N THR A 85 5.86 4.92 -2.65
CA THR A 85 6.41 4.57 -3.95
C THR A 85 7.67 3.71 -3.75
N PRO A 86 7.66 2.43 -4.16
CA PRO A 86 8.81 1.56 -3.97
C PRO A 86 9.98 2.06 -4.83
N ALA A 87 11.21 2.05 -4.32
CA ALA A 87 12.38 2.54 -5.05
C ALA A 87 12.98 1.52 -6.04
N SER A 88 12.55 0.26 -5.95
CA SER A 88 13.09 -0.84 -6.76
C SER A 88 12.05 -1.93 -7.03
N MET A 89 12.36 -2.83 -7.98
CA MET A 89 11.53 -4.01 -8.26
C MET A 89 11.37 -4.92 -7.03
N ALA A 90 12.47 -5.16 -6.30
CA ALA A 90 12.46 -6.02 -5.12
C ALA A 90 11.54 -5.46 -4.02
N GLU A 91 11.61 -4.15 -3.79
CA GLU A 91 10.73 -3.47 -2.84
C GLU A 91 9.28 -3.51 -3.30
N ALA A 92 9.02 -3.23 -4.58
CA ALA A 92 7.66 -3.25 -5.15
C ALA A 92 7.01 -4.63 -4.98
N GLU A 93 7.74 -5.72 -5.23
CA GLU A 93 7.27 -7.08 -4.98
C GLU A 93 7.01 -7.36 -3.50
N ALA A 94 7.91 -6.93 -2.60
CA ALA A 94 7.76 -7.16 -1.17
C ALA A 94 6.48 -6.50 -0.64
N ARG A 95 6.22 -5.26 -1.07
CA ARG A 95 4.99 -4.53 -0.73
C ARG A 95 3.75 -5.20 -1.33
N ALA A 96 3.82 -5.62 -2.58
CA ALA A 96 2.70 -6.30 -3.22
C ALA A 96 2.35 -7.62 -2.51
N ARG A 97 3.34 -8.38 -2.05
CA ARG A 97 3.13 -9.58 -1.22
C ARG A 97 2.51 -9.25 0.13
N LEU A 98 2.88 -8.11 0.74
CA LEU A 98 2.23 -7.65 1.97
C LEU A 98 0.75 -7.37 1.74
N VAL A 99 0.39 -6.68 0.66
CA VAL A 99 -1.01 -6.43 0.30
C VAL A 99 -1.78 -7.75 0.12
N GLU A 100 -1.21 -8.72 -0.63
CA GLU A 100 -1.84 -10.05 -0.77
C GLU A 100 -2.06 -10.72 0.59
N SER A 101 -1.06 -10.68 1.48
CA SER A 101 -1.18 -11.30 2.80
C SER A 101 -2.26 -10.69 3.69
N LEU A 102 -2.56 -9.39 3.51
CA LEU A 102 -3.59 -8.69 4.28
C LEU A 102 -5.00 -8.93 3.72
N GLU A 103 -5.12 -9.29 2.44
CA GLU A 103 -6.40 -9.59 1.78
C GLU A 103 -6.85 -11.05 1.97
N GLU A 104 -5.95 -11.95 2.35
CA GLU A 104 -6.32 -13.33 2.68
C GLU A 104 -7.27 -13.34 3.90
N PRO A 105 -8.48 -13.94 3.79
CA PRO A 105 -9.53 -13.90 4.82
C PRO A 105 -9.21 -14.65 6.13
N GLY A 106 -7.94 -14.98 6.37
CA GLY A 106 -7.46 -15.66 7.58
C GLY A 106 -6.22 -15.04 8.21
N THR A 107 -5.69 -13.90 7.72
CA THR A 107 -4.54 -13.26 8.34
C THR A 107 -4.98 -12.48 9.57
N THR A 108 -5.10 -13.22 10.68
CA THR A 108 -4.96 -12.67 12.03
C THR A 108 -3.68 -11.83 12.04
N CYS A 109 -3.82 -10.53 12.28
CA CYS A 109 -2.69 -9.67 12.57
C CYS A 109 -1.80 -10.37 13.61
N PRO A 110 -0.48 -10.52 13.40
CA PRO A 110 0.41 -10.76 14.52
C PRO A 110 0.28 -9.53 15.41
N GLN A 111 -0.45 -9.72 16.50
CA GLN A 111 -0.53 -8.80 17.61
C GLN A 111 0.90 -8.44 17.98
N VAL A 112 1.30 -7.22 17.65
CA VAL A 112 2.56 -6.66 18.15
C VAL A 112 2.48 -6.77 19.66
N ASN A 113 3.31 -7.66 20.22
CA ASN A 113 3.56 -7.74 21.65
C ASN A 113 4.23 -6.42 22.05
N ALA A 114 3.42 -5.43 22.37
CA ALA A 114 3.85 -4.23 23.08
C ALA A 114 4.30 -4.69 24.47
N MET A 115 5.61 -4.85 24.61
CA MET A 115 6.28 -5.23 25.83
C MET A 115 6.07 -4.12 26.87
N GLY A 116 5.25 -4.44 27.88
CA GLY A 116 5.26 -3.93 29.24
C GLY A 116 5.45 -2.43 29.47
N TYR A 117 4.33 -1.71 29.61
CA TYR A 117 4.20 -0.76 30.72
C TYR A 117 3.06 -1.25 31.61
N GLN A 118 3.45 -1.77 32.77
CA GLN A 118 2.53 -2.19 33.83
C GLN A 118 1.81 -0.95 34.36
N HIS A 119 0.48 -0.91 34.22
CA HIS A 119 -0.36 -0.17 35.14
C HIS A 119 -1.32 -1.14 35.80
N THR A 120 -1.19 -1.20 37.12
CA THR A 120 -1.92 -2.05 38.04
C THR A 120 -3.43 -1.90 37.90
N THR A 121 -4.11 -3.03 37.83
CA THR A 121 -5.56 -3.16 37.78
C THR A 121 -6.21 -2.70 39.09
N THR A 122 -7.09 -1.71 39.02
CA THR A 122 -8.22 -1.58 39.95
C THR A 122 -9.50 -1.86 39.19
N LYS A 123 -10.22 -2.90 39.62
CA LYS A 123 -11.53 -3.29 39.12
C LYS A 123 -12.58 -2.22 39.47
N HIS A 124 -13.60 -2.11 38.61
CA HIS A 124 -14.89 -1.37 38.68
C HIS A 124 -15.01 -0.48 37.44
N ALA A 125 -16.09 -0.41 36.68
CA ALA A 125 -17.36 -1.12 36.59
C ALA A 125 -17.94 -0.75 35.21
N GLN A 126 -18.70 -1.66 34.60
CA GLN A 126 -19.82 -1.43 33.66
C GLN A 126 -19.71 -0.27 32.65
N ASN A 127 -19.62 -0.66 31.37
CA ASN A 127 -19.93 0.18 30.21
C ASN A 127 -21.16 1.07 30.45
N PRO A 128 -21.03 2.41 30.44
CA PRO A 128 -22.15 3.28 30.18
C PRO A 128 -22.30 3.41 28.66
N THR A 129 -23.41 2.87 28.16
CA THR A 129 -24.03 3.25 26.88
C THR A 129 -23.95 4.77 26.67
N PRO A 130 -23.63 5.27 25.46
CA PRO A 130 -23.53 6.71 25.23
C PRO A 130 -24.93 7.34 25.28
N PRO A 131 -25.21 8.27 26.21
CA PRO A 131 -26.50 8.94 26.29
C PRO A 131 -26.43 10.17 25.38
N TRP A 132 -26.59 9.99 24.06
CA TRP A 132 -26.90 11.11 23.18
C TRP A 132 -28.37 11.49 23.30
N LYS A 133 -28.82 11.86 24.51
CA LYS A 133 -30.05 12.63 24.73
C LYS A 133 -29.91 13.48 26.00
N GLY A 134 -29.81 14.79 25.79
CA GLY A 134 -30.20 15.82 26.74
C GLY A 134 -29.30 16.02 27.95
N ARG A 135 -28.25 16.84 27.81
CA ARG A 135 -27.77 17.65 28.94
C ARG A 135 -27.23 18.97 28.41
N PRO A 136 -27.59 20.14 28.99
CA PRO A 136 -26.89 21.37 28.69
C PRO A 136 -25.44 21.14 29.11
N GLN A 137 -24.53 21.18 28.13
CA GLN A 137 -23.11 21.03 28.39
C GLN A 137 -22.72 22.20 29.28
N SER A 138 -22.54 21.94 30.58
CA SER A 138 -21.95 22.90 31.50
C SER A 138 -20.66 23.35 30.85
N GLN A 139 -20.62 24.62 30.44
CA GLN A 139 -19.45 25.23 29.84
C GLN A 139 -18.31 25.00 30.82
N SER A 140 -17.41 24.08 30.48
CA SER A 140 -16.15 23.94 31.19
C SER A 140 -15.54 25.33 31.22
N THR A 141 -15.37 25.92 32.40
CA THR A 141 -14.92 27.32 32.52
C THR A 141 -13.43 27.47 32.23
N SER A 142 -12.71 26.35 32.19
CA SER A 142 -11.27 26.30 31.96
C SER A 142 -10.93 25.60 30.65
N ARG A 143 -10.07 26.25 29.86
CA ARG A 143 -9.50 25.69 28.61
C ARG A 143 -8.82 24.33 28.83
N ASN A 144 -8.23 24.11 30.00
CA ASN A 144 -7.48 22.90 30.33
C ASN A 144 -8.39 21.68 30.55
N ASP A 145 -9.63 21.91 30.97
CA ASP A 145 -10.60 20.83 31.22
C ASP A 145 -11.51 20.55 30.01
N CYS A 146 -11.49 21.42 29.00
CA CYS A 146 -12.28 21.21 27.80
C CYS A 146 -11.68 20.13 26.90
N TYR A 147 -12.46 19.07 26.62
CA TYR A 147 -12.07 17.99 25.72
C TYR A 147 -11.66 18.51 24.32
N TYR A 148 -12.44 19.45 23.77
CA TYR A 148 -12.17 20.01 22.45
C TYR A 148 -10.89 20.85 22.43
N CYS A 149 -10.65 21.68 23.45
CA CYS A 149 -9.44 22.48 23.46
C CYS A 149 -8.19 21.67 23.84
N ARG A 150 -8.31 20.54 24.56
CA ARG A 150 -7.20 19.56 24.74
C ARG A 150 -6.83 18.86 23.45
N ARG A 151 -7.82 18.49 22.63
CA ARG A 151 -7.61 17.76 21.38
C ARG A 151 -7.12 18.65 20.23
N PHE A 152 -7.66 19.85 20.10
CA PHE A 152 -7.40 20.75 18.97
C PHE A 152 -6.63 22.01 19.34
N GLY A 153 -6.32 22.22 20.64
CA GLY A 153 -5.54 23.36 21.11
C GLY A 153 -6.17 24.70 20.74
N LYS A 154 -5.35 25.57 20.13
CA LYS A 154 -5.74 26.88 19.60
C LYS A 154 -6.68 26.83 18.39
N LEU A 155 -6.86 25.66 17.78
CA LEU A 155 -7.75 25.46 16.63
C LEU A 155 -9.15 25.01 17.04
N ALA A 156 -9.44 24.86 18.33
CA ALA A 156 -10.75 24.44 18.82
C ALA A 156 -11.76 25.60 18.69
N ARG A 157 -12.45 25.68 17.55
CA ARG A 157 -13.44 26.74 17.25
C ARG A 157 -14.81 26.50 17.89
N SER A 158 -15.12 25.25 18.21
CA SER A 158 -16.42 24.82 18.73
C SER A 158 -16.52 24.83 20.26
N CYS A 159 -15.42 25.06 20.99
CA CYS A 159 -15.43 25.10 22.46
C CYS A 159 -15.78 26.48 23.06
N GLY A 160 -15.76 27.56 22.27
CA GLY A 160 -15.98 28.94 22.76
C GLY A 160 -14.82 29.53 23.57
N HIS A 161 -13.80 28.73 23.92
CA HIS A 161 -12.61 29.17 24.67
C HIS A 161 -11.52 29.82 23.82
N ASN A 162 -11.61 29.71 22.50
CA ASN A 162 -10.74 30.40 21.55
C ASN A 162 -11.55 31.53 20.88
N ALA A 163 -12.06 32.46 21.68
CA ALA A 163 -12.58 33.73 21.17
C ALA A 163 -11.39 34.68 21.02
N ASP A 164 -10.93 34.87 19.78
CA ASP A 164 -10.60 36.17 19.17
C ASP A 164 -9.65 35.99 17.99
N HIS A 165 -10.18 36.22 16.79
CA HIS A 165 -9.62 37.05 15.72
C HIS A 165 -10.65 37.10 14.59
N CYS A 166 -11.77 37.80 14.84
CA CYS A 166 -12.64 38.34 13.79
C CYS A 166 -13.29 39.64 14.30
N LEU A 167 -12.47 40.65 14.53
CA LEU A 167 -12.91 42.04 14.59
C LEU A 167 -11.93 42.87 13.75
N THR A 168 -12.17 42.92 12.43
CA THR A 168 -11.93 44.09 11.57
C THR A 168 -12.58 43.84 10.21
N SER A 169 -13.87 44.09 10.11
CA SER A 169 -14.53 44.51 8.87
C SER A 169 -15.68 45.42 9.27
N GLY A 170 -15.43 46.73 9.33
CA GLY A 170 -16.42 47.72 9.69
C GLY A 170 -15.78 49.08 9.93
N ILE A 171 -15.35 49.74 8.85
CA ILE A 171 -15.13 51.20 8.84
C ILE A 171 -15.96 51.72 7.65
N THR A 172 -17.00 52.46 8.02
CA THR A 172 -17.79 53.51 7.32
C THR A 172 -18.07 53.35 5.83
#